data_AF-A0A265USF7-F1
#
_entry.id   AF-A0A265USF7-F1
#
_cell.length_a   1.000
_cell.length_b   1.000
_cell.length_c   1.000
_cell.angle_alpha   90.00
_cell.angle_beta   90.00
_cell.angle_gamma   90.00
#
_symmetry.space_group_name_H-M   'P 1'
#
loop_
_entity.id
_entity.type
_entity.pdbx_description
1 polymer ?
#
loop_
_entity_poly.entity_id
_entity_poly.type
_entity_poly.pdbx_seq_one_letter_code
_entity_poly.pdbx_strand_id
1 'polypeptide(L)' 'MKSLKNNWTIARTLLFIIIGLLNTVFIKPEDVGTWKNYVGYGVLLIAIVDIFTLVKPYLKRNKNEK' A
#
# COMPACT_ATOMS: atom_id res chain seq x y z
N MET A 1 15.12 -11.12 14.83
CA MET A 1 15.04 -10.02 13.83
C MET A 1 13.94 -10.16 12.76
N LYS A 2 13.22 -11.29 12.62
CA LYS A 2 12.09 -11.41 11.66
C LYS A 2 10.89 -10.50 11.98
N SER A 3 10.56 -10.32 13.27
CA SER A 3 9.41 -9.51 13.72
C SER A 3 9.56 -8.02 13.40
N LEU A 4 10.73 -7.43 13.68
CA LEU A 4 11.02 -6.02 13.39
C LEU A 4 10.92 -5.67 11.89
N LYS A 5 11.39 -6.57 11.01
CA LYS A 5 11.33 -6.39 9.56
C LYS A 5 9.89 -6.44 9.03
N ASN A 6 9.04 -7.27 9.63
CA ASN A 6 7.61 -7.32 9.32
C ASN A 6 6.88 -6.04 9.77
N ASN A 7 7.14 -5.56 10.99
CA ASN A 7 6.50 -4.34 11.50
C ASN A 7 6.84 -3.11 10.65
N TRP A 8 8.09 -2.98 10.20
CA TRP A 8 8.50 -1.90 9.30
C TRP A 8 7.79 -1.98 7.95
N THR A 9 7.69 -3.18 7.38
CA THR A 9 6.99 -3.39 6.10
C THR A 9 5.51 -3.02 6.23
N ILE A 10 4.85 -3.45 7.30
CA ILE A 10 3.44 -3.12 7.57
C ILE A 10 3.27 -1.60 7.71
N ALA A 11 4.10 -0.93 8.52
CA ALA A 11 4.04 0.52 8.71
C ALA A 11 4.26 1.28 7.39
N ARG A 12 5.22 0.84 6.57
CA ARG A 12 5.49 1.41 5.25
C ARG A 12 4.31 1.23 4.30
N THR A 13 3.71 0.04 4.24
CA THR A 13 2.52 -0.22 3.44
C THR A 13 1.36 0.67 3.87
N LEU A 14 1.12 0.80 5.19
CA LEU A 14 0.11 1.71 5.73
C LEU A 14 0.35 3.16 5.31
N LEU A 15 1.61 3.60 5.36
CA LEU A 15 2.01 4.95 4.94
C LEU A 15 1.71 5.20 3.46
N PHE A 16 2.01 4.24 2.57
CA PHE A 16 1.67 4.35 1.16
C PHE A 16 0.16 4.39 0.92
N ILE A 17 -0.64 3.61 1.66
CA ILE A 17 -2.10 3.67 1.57
C ILE A 17 -2.60 5.06 1.98
N ILE A 18 -2.16 5.57 3.13
CA ILE A 18 -2.60 6.88 3.65
C ILE A 18 -2.22 8.00 2.67
N ILE A 19 -0.96 8.05 2.24
CA ILE A 19 -0.49 9.09 1.30
C ILE A 19 -1.21 8.97 -0.04
N GLY A 20 -1.38 7.75 -0.56
CA GLY A 20 -2.08 7.50 -1.81
C GLY A 20 -3.54 7.96 -1.74
N LEU A 21 -4.26 7.64 -0.67
CA LEU A 21 -5.65 8.07 -0.46
C LEU A 21 -5.77 9.58 -0.29
N LEU A 22 -4.84 10.21 0.46
CA LEU A 22 -4.83 11.67 0.63
C LEU A 22 -4.63 12.41 -0.70
N ASN A 23 -3.85 11.83 -1.62
CA ASN A 23 -3.57 12.42 -2.94
C ASN A 23 -4.54 11.97 -4.04
N THR A 24 -5.57 11.17 -3.73
CA THR A 24 -6.57 10.70 -4.72
C THR A 24 -8.00 10.93 -4.27
N VAL A 25 -8.38 10.47 -3.07
CA VAL A 25 -9.75 10.53 -2.55
C VAL A 25 -10.00 11.84 -1.80
N PHE A 26 -9.01 12.30 -1.03
CA PHE A 26 -9.11 13.54 -0.26
C PHE A 26 -8.47 14.75 -0.95
N ILE A 27 -8.10 14.59 -2.23
CA ILE A 27 -7.61 15.70 -3.02
C ILE A 27 -8.75 16.68 -3.27
N LYS A 28 -8.44 17.97 -3.41
CA LYS A 28 -9.45 18.95 -3.75
C LYS A 28 -10.06 18.62 -5.11
N PRO A 29 -11.38 18.82 -5.30
CA PRO A 29 -12.05 18.49 -6.55
C PRO A 29 -11.46 19.25 -7.75
N GLU A 30 -10.96 20.48 -7.54
CA GLU A 30 -10.26 21.29 -8.55
C GLU A 30 -8.90 20.71 -8.99
N ASP A 31 -8.28 19.85 -8.18
CA ASP A 31 -7.00 19.21 -8.47
C ASP A 31 -7.17 17.82 -9.11
N VAL A 32 -8.40 17.36 -9.34
CA VAL A 32 -8.69 16.07 -10.00
C VAL A 32 -8.25 16.12 -11.46
N GLY A 33 -7.51 15.10 -11.90
CA GLY A 33 -6.92 15.04 -13.25
C GLY A 33 -5.63 15.86 -13.42
N THR A 34 -5.12 16.46 -12.35
CA THR A 34 -3.77 17.06 -12.35
C THR A 34 -2.68 16.00 -12.14
N TRP A 35 -1.43 16.38 -12.39
CA TRP A 35 -0.26 15.53 -12.13
C TRP A 35 -0.21 15.00 -10.67
N LYS A 36 -0.71 15.78 -9.70
CA LYS A 36 -0.77 15.37 -8.29
C LYS A 36 -1.72 14.18 -8.08
N ASN A 37 -2.87 14.19 -8.75
CA ASN A 37 -3.82 13.09 -8.71
C ASN A 37 -3.22 11.81 -9.31
N TYR A 38 -2.49 11.93 -10.43
CA TYR A 38 -1.78 10.79 -11.05
C TYR A 38 -0.65 10.25 -10.17
N VAL A 39 0.08 11.11 -9.47
CA VAL A 39 1.06 10.67 -8.46
C VAL A 39 0.36 9.90 -7.35
N GLY A 40 -0.80 10.36 -6.88
CA GLY A 40 -1.63 9.66 -5.91
C GLY A 40 -2.01 8.24 -6.37
N TYR A 41 -2.47 8.09 -7.62
CA TYR A 41 -2.75 6.77 -8.20
C TYR A 41 -1.49 5.89 -8.26
N GLY A 42 -0.34 6.46 -8.61
CA GLY A 42 0.94 5.75 -8.60
C GLY A 42 1.31 5.23 -7.21
N VAL A 43 1.14 6.06 -6.18
CA VAL A 43 1.39 5.68 -4.77
C VAL A 43 0.44 4.56 -4.33
N LEU A 44 -0.85 4.63 -4.68
CA LEU A 44 -1.80 3.55 -4.40
C LEU A 44 -1.45 2.25 -5.11
N LEU A 45 -0.98 2.32 -6.36
CA LEU A 45 -0.54 1.15 -7.10
C LEU A 45 0.65 0.47 -6.40
N ILE A 46 1.62 1.25 -5.92
CA ILE A 46 2.75 0.74 -5.13
C ILE A 46 2.25 0.10 -3.84
N ALA A 47 1.29 0.72 -3.15
CA ALA A 47 0.69 0.15 -1.94
C ALA A 47 0.05 -1.23 -2.22
N ILE A 48 -0.69 -1.37 -3.32
CA ILE A 48 -1.29 -2.65 -3.73
C ILE A 48 -0.21 -3.71 -3.96
N VAL A 49 0.86 -3.39 -4.68
CA VAL A 49 1.97 -4.32 -4.90
C VAL A 49 2.61 -4.74 -3.57
N ASP A 50 2.84 -3.78 -2.66
CA ASP A 50 3.41 -4.04 -1.34
C ASP A 50 2.51 -5.00 -0.53
N ILE A 51 1.20 -4.77 -0.53
CA ILE A 51 0.21 -5.68 0.08
C ILE A 51 0.31 -7.08 -0.51
N PHE A 52 0.36 -7.21 -1.84
CA PHE A 52 0.49 -8.52 -2.49
C PHE A 52 1.75 -9.27 -2.04
N THR A 53 2.89 -8.59 -1.92
CA THR A 53 4.12 -9.21 -1.44
C THR A 53 4.04 -9.61 0.03
N LEU A 54 3.30 -8.87 0.85
CA LEU A 54 3.09 -9.17 2.26
C LEU A 54 2.10 -10.32 2.46
N VAL A 55 1.02 -10.38 1.67
CA VAL A 55 -0.06 -11.36 1.80
C VAL A 55 0.30 -12.72 1.18
N LYS A 56 1.02 -12.75 0.05
CA LYS A 56 1.44 -13.99 -0.63
C LYS A 56 2.11 -15.04 0.29
N PRO A 57 3.09 -14.70 1.14
CA PRO A 57 3.69 -15.67 2.07
C PRO A 57 2.74 -16.10 3.19
N TYR A 58 1.85 -15.22 3.65
CA TYR A 58 0.83 -15.57 4.65
C TYR A 58 -0.17 -16.60 4.09
N LEU A 59 -0.67 -16.40 2.87
CA LEU A 59 -1.57 -17.35 2.20
C LEU A 59 -0.89 -18.70 1.92
N LYS A 60 0.38 -18.69 1.51
CA LYS A 60 1.14 -19.93 1.25
C LYS A 60 1.38 -20.74 2.52
N ARG A 61 1.59 -20.09 3.67
CA ARG A 61 1.79 -20.75 4.96
C ARG A 61 0.52 -21.47 5.43
N ASN A 62 -0.64 -20.81 5.32
CA ASN A 62 -1.92 -21.38 5.72
C ASN A 62 -2.34 -22.60 4.87
N LYS A 63 -1.82 -22.73 3.63
CA LYS A 63 -2.06 -23.87 2.76
C LYS A 63 -1.22 -25.11 3.11
N ASN A 64 -0.07 -24.93 3.76
CA ASN A 64 0.80 -26.03 4.20
C ASN A 64 0.45 -26.57 5.60
N GLU A 65 -0.44 -25.88 6.34
CA GLU A 65 -0.95 -26.31 7.64
C GLU A 65 -2.31 -27.07 7.53
N LYS A 66 -2.76 -27.38 6.30
CA LYS A 66 -3.88 -28.27 5.99
C LYS A 66 -3.40 -29.49 5.22
#